data_AF-A0A9E0SH74-F1
#
_entry.id   AF-A0A9E0SH74-F1
#
_cell.length_a   1.000
_cell.length_b   1.000
_cell.length_c   1.000
_cell.angle_alpha   90.00
_cell.angle_beta   90.00
_cell.angle_gamma   90.00
#
_symmetry.space_group_name_H-M   'P 1'
#
loop_
_entity.id
_entity.type
_entity.pdbx_description
1 polymer ?
#
loop_
_entity_poly.entity_id
_entity_poly.type
_entity_poly.pdbx_seq_one_letter_code
_entity_poly.pdbx_strand_id
1 'polypeptide(L)'
;MNPLESRLDYPYGDTLPETGTVLQVAPGVYWLRMGLPFALNHINLWLLEDAIERDGEMVRGWSVIDCGIANDATRAAWETIFATQLCGLPILRVIATHCHPDHIGLSDWLCARWQAPLYMTAAEYAFGRMMSAGLRGADGAAMLPHFIRHGASDPTLLAKLEERRNYYPSLVPAMPAAYVRLREGESIRIGGRDWRVITGFGHSPEHAALHCADLQLLISGDMILPRISTNVSVFAIEPEADPVRLYLDSLDKYADLPPHTLVLPSHGKPFRGLHERIAQLRAHHAARLEEVLQACSVPRSAADIVPIMFPRQLDAHQLSFALGEALAHLHLLWREGRLRRIEGADH
;
A
#
# COMPACT_ATOMS: atom_id res chain seq x y z
N MET A 1 10.27 -12.32 -2.28
CA MET A 1 11.52 -11.53 -2.33
C MET A 1 11.97 -11.42 -3.79
N ASN A 2 12.56 -10.29 -4.18
CA ASN A 2 13.05 -10.05 -5.54
C ASN A 2 14.45 -10.67 -5.74
N PRO A 3 14.61 -11.76 -6.50
CA PRO A 3 15.92 -12.36 -6.76
C PRO A 3 16.79 -11.49 -7.69
N LEU A 4 16.21 -10.51 -8.36
CA LEU A 4 16.87 -9.60 -9.30
C LEU A 4 17.07 -8.20 -8.72
N GLU A 5 17.09 -8.08 -7.38
CA GLU A 5 17.27 -6.81 -6.67
C GLU A 5 18.59 -6.10 -7.08
N SER A 6 19.64 -6.85 -7.39
CA SER A 6 20.93 -6.32 -7.84
C SER A 6 20.90 -5.58 -9.19
N ARG A 7 19.80 -5.68 -9.95
CA ARG A 7 19.59 -4.92 -11.19
C ARG A 7 19.01 -3.53 -10.93
N LEU A 8 18.66 -3.21 -9.69
CA LEU A 8 18.20 -1.89 -9.29
C LEU A 8 19.38 -1.08 -8.72
N ASP A 9 19.36 0.23 -8.95
CA ASP A 9 20.37 1.15 -8.43
C ASP A 9 19.87 1.80 -7.14
N TYR A 10 20.64 1.72 -6.06
CA TYR A 10 20.31 2.31 -4.76
C TYR A 10 21.27 3.49 -4.47
N PRO A 11 20.88 4.74 -4.78
CA PRO A 11 21.78 5.89 -4.69
C PRO A 11 22.29 6.19 -3.28
N TYR A 12 21.63 5.67 -2.25
CA TYR A 12 22.02 5.82 -0.85
C TYR A 12 22.64 4.53 -0.28
N GLY A 13 22.96 3.54 -1.10
CA GLY A 13 23.49 2.26 -0.66
C GLY A 13 22.59 1.60 0.39
N ASP A 14 23.14 1.35 1.58
CA ASP A 14 22.43 0.78 2.73
C ASP A 14 22.07 1.82 3.81
N THR A 15 22.24 3.11 3.53
CA THR A 15 21.84 4.17 4.46
C THR A 15 20.33 4.14 4.68
N LEU A 16 19.92 4.10 5.95
CA LEU A 16 18.54 4.21 6.40
C LEU A 16 18.47 5.34 7.44
N PRO A 17 17.43 6.20 7.43
CA PRO A 17 17.20 7.12 8.55
C PRO A 17 16.86 6.31 9.81
N GLU A 18 17.41 6.71 10.95
CA GLU A 18 17.03 6.17 12.24
C GLU A 18 15.61 6.61 12.59
N THR A 19 14.86 5.79 13.33
CA THR A 19 13.52 6.14 13.80
C THR A 19 13.53 7.47 14.55
N GLY A 20 12.68 8.41 14.14
CA GLY A 20 12.63 9.76 14.72
C GLY A 20 13.61 10.76 14.09
N THR A 21 14.33 10.39 13.03
CA THR A 21 15.18 11.27 12.23
C THR A 21 14.73 11.32 10.77
N VAL A 22 15.33 12.22 9.98
CA VAL A 22 15.06 12.33 8.54
C VAL A 22 16.34 12.25 7.72
N LEU A 23 16.24 11.74 6.49
CA LEU A 23 17.30 11.81 5.48
C LEU A 23 16.81 12.58 4.26
N GLN A 24 17.52 13.64 3.85
CA GLN A 24 17.16 14.36 2.63
C GLN A 24 17.52 13.52 1.39
N VAL A 25 16.52 13.21 0.56
CA VAL A 25 16.69 12.41 -0.67
C VAL A 25 16.59 13.27 -1.94
N ALA A 26 16.00 14.45 -1.85
CA ALA A 26 16.06 15.46 -2.90
C ALA A 26 15.86 16.85 -2.29
N PRO A 27 16.13 17.95 -3.02
CA PRO A 27 15.91 19.30 -2.50
C PRO A 27 14.48 19.51 -1.98
N GLY A 28 14.35 19.62 -0.65
CA GLY A 28 13.07 19.78 0.04
C GLY A 28 12.25 18.50 0.21
N VAL A 29 12.83 17.31 -0.02
CA VAL A 29 12.15 16.01 0.15
C VAL A 29 12.96 15.13 1.10
N TYR A 30 12.31 14.68 2.17
CA TYR A 30 12.93 13.99 3.29
C TYR A 30 12.26 12.64 3.55
N TRP A 31 13.09 11.63 3.76
CA TRP A 31 12.71 10.26 4.06
C TRP A 31 12.66 10.02 5.56
N LEU A 32 11.54 9.46 6.01
CA LEU A 32 11.33 8.92 7.36
C LEU A 32 11.12 7.41 7.27
N ARG A 33 11.55 6.68 8.29
CA ARG A 33 11.33 5.24 8.38
C ARG A 33 10.78 4.88 9.75
N MET A 34 9.57 4.32 9.79
CA MET A 34 8.88 3.94 11.02
C MET A 34 8.82 2.43 11.16
N GLY A 35 8.96 1.93 12.38
CA GLY A 35 8.89 0.50 12.67
C GLY A 35 7.46 -0.04 12.65
N LEU A 36 7.29 -1.25 12.13
CA LEU A 36 6.03 -2.00 12.14
C LEU A 36 6.20 -3.33 12.89
N PRO A 37 5.21 -3.76 13.69
CA PRO A 37 5.25 -5.00 14.46
C PRO A 37 4.85 -6.23 13.61
N PHE A 38 5.24 -6.25 12.33
CA PHE A 38 4.91 -7.31 11.36
C PHE A 38 6.18 -7.86 10.70
N ALA A 39 6.03 -8.93 9.90
CA ALA A 39 7.13 -9.43 9.07
C ALA A 39 7.65 -8.36 8.09
N LEU A 40 6.74 -7.54 7.54
CA LEU A 40 7.09 -6.28 6.90
C LEU A 40 7.31 -5.23 8.00
N ASN A 41 8.55 -5.11 8.45
CA ASN A 41 8.89 -4.50 9.73
C ASN A 41 9.06 -2.97 9.71
N HIS A 42 8.73 -2.31 8.60
CA HIS A 42 8.85 -0.86 8.47
C HIS A 42 7.93 -0.32 7.39
N ILE A 43 7.64 0.98 7.48
CA ILE A 43 7.11 1.81 6.41
C ILE A 43 7.98 3.07 6.23
N ASN A 44 8.15 3.51 5.00
CA ASN A 44 8.77 4.78 4.63
C ASN A 44 7.69 5.85 4.46
N LEU A 45 7.87 6.99 5.13
CA LEU A 45 7.01 8.16 5.02
C LEU A 45 7.84 9.32 4.45
N TRP A 46 7.16 10.36 3.97
CA TRP A 46 7.84 11.49 3.31
C TRP A 46 7.44 12.83 3.93
N LEU A 47 8.42 13.66 4.24
CA LEU A 47 8.25 15.06 4.61
C LEU A 47 8.73 15.94 3.46
N LEU A 48 7.86 16.84 3.01
CA LEU A 48 8.15 17.75 1.90
C LEU A 48 8.08 19.18 2.43
N GLU A 49 9.13 19.96 2.18
CA GLU A 49 9.11 21.41 2.45
C GLU A 49 8.00 22.06 1.62
N ASP A 50 7.24 22.96 2.23
CA ASP A 50 6.05 23.50 1.60
C ASP A 50 5.70 24.90 2.07
N ALA A 51 4.85 25.57 1.28
CA ALA A 51 4.25 26.83 1.63
C ALA A 51 2.86 26.93 0.99
N ILE A 52 1.85 27.27 1.78
CA ILE A 52 0.47 27.44 1.31
C ILE A 52 -0.09 28.77 1.78
N GLU A 53 -0.94 29.38 0.96
CA GLU A 53 -1.70 30.55 1.35
C GLU A 53 -2.82 30.15 2.33
N ARG A 54 -2.87 30.80 3.48
CA ARG A 54 -3.96 30.70 4.47
C ARG A 54 -4.34 32.11 4.88
N ASP A 55 -5.61 32.46 4.70
CA ASP A 55 -6.16 33.78 5.05
C ASP A 55 -5.38 34.97 4.46
N GLY A 56 -4.87 34.80 3.24
CA GLY A 56 -4.09 35.83 2.52
C GLY A 56 -2.61 35.92 2.93
N GLU A 57 -2.14 35.06 3.84
CA GLU A 57 -0.73 34.99 4.25
C GLU A 57 -0.08 33.68 3.80
N MET A 58 1.20 33.77 3.41
CA MET A 58 1.97 32.58 3.02
C MET A 58 2.54 31.90 4.26
N VAL A 59 2.00 30.72 4.61
CA VAL A 59 2.46 29.92 5.74
C VAL A 59 3.44 28.86 5.24
N ARG A 60 4.68 28.91 5.74
CA ARG A 60 5.71 27.90 5.48
C ARG A 60 5.56 26.72 6.44
N GLY A 61 5.86 25.52 5.97
CA GLY A 61 5.74 24.31 6.77
C GLY A 61 6.04 23.05 5.97
N TRP A 62 5.33 21.98 6.31
CA TRP A 62 5.61 20.64 5.80
C TRP A 62 4.35 19.96 5.27
N SER A 63 4.47 19.29 4.12
CA SER A 63 3.50 18.29 3.69
C SER A 63 3.99 16.91 4.10
N VAL A 64 3.13 16.12 4.75
CA VAL A 64 3.39 14.72 5.10
C VAL A 64 2.76 13.81 4.06
N ILE A 65 3.45 12.74 3.66
CA ILE A 65 2.89 11.65 2.85
C ILE A 65 2.99 10.34 3.64
N ASP A 66 1.82 9.73 3.88
CA ASP A 66 1.54 8.57 4.71
C ASP A 66 1.86 8.77 6.21
N CYS A 67 1.31 7.90 7.09
CA CYS A 67 1.16 8.23 8.52
C CYS A 67 1.77 7.19 9.50
N GLY A 68 1.97 5.94 9.11
CA GLY A 68 2.20 4.83 10.03
C GLY A 68 0.91 4.31 10.69
N ILE A 69 1.03 3.18 11.40
CA ILE A 69 -0.08 2.58 12.17
C ILE A 69 -0.32 3.31 13.50
N ALA A 70 -1.54 3.19 14.05
CA ALA A 70 -1.88 3.77 15.35
C ALA A 70 -1.34 2.96 16.55
N ASN A 71 -0.04 3.05 16.83
CA ASN A 71 0.56 2.51 18.05
C ASN A 71 1.46 3.53 18.78
N ASP A 72 1.88 3.19 20.00
CA ASP A 72 2.69 4.10 20.84
C ASP A 72 4.08 4.36 20.25
N ALA A 73 4.71 3.34 19.65
CA ALA A 73 6.03 3.49 19.05
C ALA A 73 6.04 4.48 17.87
N THR A 74 5.02 4.41 17.01
CA THR A 74 4.85 5.31 15.85
C THR A 74 4.51 6.72 16.31
N ARG A 75 3.63 6.87 17.33
CA ARG A 75 3.35 8.19 17.95
C ARG A 75 4.60 8.82 18.57
N ALA A 76 5.40 8.04 19.30
CA ALA A 76 6.64 8.52 19.90
C ALA A 76 7.68 8.94 18.84
N ALA A 77 7.76 8.20 17.73
CA ALA A 77 8.59 8.59 16.59
C ALA A 77 8.13 9.93 16.00
N TRP A 78 6.82 10.11 15.79
CA TRP A 78 6.27 11.39 15.32
C TRP A 78 6.53 12.56 16.28
N GLU A 79 6.34 12.37 17.59
CA GLU A 79 6.65 13.43 18.57
C GLU A 79 8.13 13.83 18.54
N THR A 80 9.04 12.88 18.31
CA THR A 80 10.47 13.16 18.11
C THR A 80 10.70 14.00 16.85
N ILE A 81 10.03 13.64 15.74
CA ILE A 81 10.08 14.41 14.48
C ILE A 81 9.58 15.84 14.70
N PHE A 82 8.46 16.03 15.40
CA PHE A 82 7.90 17.35 15.69
C PHE A 82 8.87 18.20 16.49
N ALA A 83 9.49 17.62 17.52
CA ALA A 83 10.40 18.33 18.39
C ALA A 83 11.74 18.68 17.72
N THR A 84 12.22 17.87 16.77
CA THR A 84 13.62 17.95 16.32
C THR A 84 13.81 18.18 14.82
N GLN A 85 12.87 17.80 13.97
CA GLN A 85 13.07 17.77 12.51
C GLN A 85 12.22 18.80 11.74
N LEU A 86 11.15 19.34 12.34
CA LEU A 86 10.27 20.30 11.64
C LEU A 86 10.77 21.76 11.66
N CYS A 87 11.93 22.03 12.27
CA CYS A 87 12.51 23.37 12.38
C CYS A 87 11.55 24.44 12.97
N GLY A 88 10.65 24.02 13.87
CA GLY A 88 9.64 24.91 14.47
C GLY A 88 8.48 25.29 13.54
N LEU A 89 8.37 24.69 12.35
CA LEU A 89 7.31 24.95 11.38
C LEU A 89 6.18 23.90 11.47
N PRO A 90 4.94 24.24 11.09
CA PRO A 90 3.80 23.33 11.18
C PRO A 90 3.74 22.31 10.04
N ILE A 91 2.98 21.24 10.25
CA ILE A 91 2.45 20.42 9.15
C ILE A 91 1.24 21.14 8.53
N LEU A 92 1.27 21.34 7.21
CA LEU A 92 0.29 22.10 6.45
C LEU A 92 -0.83 21.21 5.88
N ARG A 93 -0.54 19.94 5.59
CA ARG A 93 -1.46 18.92 5.09
C ARG A 93 -0.86 17.53 5.29
N VAL A 94 -1.75 16.54 5.36
CA VAL A 94 -1.40 15.12 5.37
C VAL A 94 -1.95 14.53 4.08
N ILE A 95 -1.11 13.85 3.31
CA ILE A 95 -1.50 13.15 2.08
C ILE A 95 -1.39 11.66 2.35
N ALA A 96 -2.42 10.89 2.03
CA ALA A 96 -2.39 9.44 2.13
C ALA A 96 -2.45 8.81 0.75
N THR A 97 -1.54 7.87 0.48
CA THR A 97 -1.50 7.16 -0.80
C THR A 97 -2.69 6.20 -0.95
N HIS A 98 -3.04 5.47 0.11
CA HIS A 98 -4.16 4.54 0.12
C HIS A 98 -4.57 4.14 1.55
N CYS A 99 -5.64 3.36 1.67
CA CYS A 99 -6.27 3.05 2.95
C CYS A 99 -5.69 1.87 3.73
N HIS A 100 -4.53 1.32 3.39
CA HIS A 100 -3.93 0.30 4.25
C HIS A 100 -3.45 0.92 5.59
N PRO A 101 -3.52 0.15 6.71
CA PRO A 101 -3.39 0.73 8.04
C PRO A 101 -2.08 1.45 8.32
N ASP A 102 -0.98 1.00 7.74
CA ASP A 102 0.33 1.62 7.89
C ASP A 102 0.46 2.93 7.11
N HIS A 103 -0.43 3.23 6.17
CA HIS A 103 -0.44 4.49 5.44
C HIS A 103 -1.36 5.53 6.09
N ILE A 104 -2.45 5.10 6.74
CA ILE A 104 -3.49 6.01 7.26
C ILE A 104 -3.79 5.89 8.75
N GLY A 105 -3.14 4.97 9.48
CA GLY A 105 -3.47 4.67 10.87
C GLY A 105 -3.42 5.87 11.81
N LEU A 106 -2.42 6.74 11.63
CA LEU A 106 -2.31 8.01 12.36
C LEU A 106 -2.83 9.24 11.59
N SER A 107 -3.55 9.06 10.49
CA SER A 107 -4.02 10.19 9.67
C SER A 107 -4.90 11.17 10.47
N ASP A 108 -5.87 10.68 11.23
CA ASP A 108 -6.73 11.50 12.09
C ASP A 108 -5.93 12.22 13.18
N TRP A 109 -5.04 11.49 13.85
CA TRP A 109 -4.18 12.05 14.90
C TRP A 109 -3.27 13.16 14.39
N LEU A 110 -2.63 12.97 13.23
CA LEU A 110 -1.80 13.99 12.58
C LEU A 110 -2.62 15.21 12.14
N CYS A 111 -3.78 14.98 11.52
CA CYS A 111 -4.66 16.06 11.07
C CYS A 111 -5.18 16.89 12.25
N ALA A 112 -5.62 16.24 13.33
CA ALA A 112 -6.11 16.91 14.53
C ALA A 112 -5.00 17.70 15.24
N ARG A 113 -3.79 17.12 15.37
CA ARG A 113 -2.64 17.76 16.03
C ARG A 113 -2.23 19.07 15.38
N TRP A 114 -2.28 19.12 14.04
CA TRP A 114 -1.77 20.24 13.24
C TRP A 114 -2.86 21.08 12.58
N GLN A 115 -4.13 20.77 12.80
CA GLN A 115 -5.28 21.37 12.11
C GLN A 115 -5.07 21.35 10.59
N ALA A 116 -4.57 20.22 10.10
CA ALA A 116 -4.15 20.03 8.73
C ALA A 116 -5.19 19.18 7.99
N PRO A 117 -5.60 19.55 6.76
CA PRO A 117 -6.51 18.73 5.97
C PRO A 117 -5.83 17.43 5.48
N LEU A 118 -6.63 16.36 5.41
CA LEU A 118 -6.26 15.11 4.74
C LEU A 118 -6.49 15.24 3.23
N TYR A 119 -5.50 14.88 2.43
CA TYR A 119 -5.61 14.71 0.98
C TYR A 119 -5.60 13.22 0.66
N MET A 120 -6.60 12.74 -0.07
CA MET A 120 -6.76 11.32 -0.36
C MET A 120 -7.69 11.14 -1.57
N THR A 121 -7.55 10.05 -2.31
CA THR A 121 -8.51 9.71 -3.37
C THR A 121 -9.85 9.29 -2.77
N ALA A 122 -10.91 9.39 -3.57
CA ALA A 122 -12.27 9.26 -3.04
C ALA A 122 -12.58 7.82 -2.61
N ALA A 123 -12.16 6.83 -3.42
CA ALA A 123 -12.42 5.43 -3.09
C ALA A 123 -11.61 4.99 -1.86
N GLU A 124 -10.36 5.43 -1.74
CA GLU A 124 -9.50 5.14 -0.59
C GLU A 124 -10.08 5.74 0.69
N TYR A 125 -10.51 7.00 0.65
CA TYR A 125 -11.12 7.66 1.81
C TYR A 125 -12.41 6.96 2.23
N ALA A 126 -13.30 6.67 1.27
CA ALA A 126 -14.57 6.00 1.54
C ALA A 126 -14.34 4.59 2.13
N PHE A 127 -13.47 3.80 1.52
CA PHE A 127 -13.20 2.43 1.97
C PHE A 127 -12.49 2.42 3.34
N GLY A 128 -11.53 3.32 3.57
CA GLY A 128 -10.90 3.51 4.87
C GLY A 128 -11.89 3.88 5.98
N ARG A 129 -12.87 4.75 5.69
CA ARG A 129 -13.98 5.08 6.60
C ARG A 129 -14.85 3.86 6.92
N MET A 130 -15.17 3.04 5.92
CA MET A 130 -15.97 1.82 6.10
C MET A 130 -15.24 0.80 6.98
N MET A 131 -13.96 0.54 6.72
CA MET A 131 -13.15 -0.42 7.47
C MET A 131 -12.87 0.08 8.90
N SER A 132 -12.57 1.37 9.09
CA SER A 132 -12.33 1.97 10.42
C SER A 132 -13.59 1.91 11.28
N ALA A 133 -14.77 2.14 10.70
CA ALA A 133 -16.06 2.02 11.39
C ALA A 133 -16.53 0.57 11.60
N GLY A 134 -15.80 -0.43 11.07
CA GLY A 134 -16.20 -1.83 11.16
C GLY A 134 -17.56 -2.12 10.51
N LEU A 135 -17.87 -1.46 9.38
CA LEU A 135 -19.15 -1.69 8.71
C LEU A 135 -19.24 -3.11 8.16
N ARG A 136 -20.43 -3.72 8.29
CA ARG A 136 -20.70 -5.08 7.82
C ARG A 136 -20.28 -5.25 6.35
N GLY A 137 -19.45 -6.25 6.10
CA GLY A 137 -18.94 -6.58 4.75
C GLY A 137 -17.56 -5.99 4.45
N ALA A 138 -17.18 -4.90 5.13
CA ALA A 138 -15.82 -4.36 5.15
C ALA A 138 -15.07 -4.71 6.45
N ASP A 139 -15.77 -5.30 7.42
CA ASP A 139 -15.24 -5.78 8.69
C ASP A 139 -14.68 -7.21 8.57
N GLY A 140 -13.92 -7.64 9.59
CA GLY A 140 -13.32 -8.97 9.57
C GLY A 140 -14.34 -10.12 9.68
N ALA A 141 -15.60 -9.86 10.02
CA ALA A 141 -16.62 -10.92 10.13
C ALA A 141 -16.96 -11.57 8.77
N ALA A 142 -16.81 -10.83 7.66
CA ALA A 142 -17.03 -11.37 6.32
C ALA A 142 -15.84 -12.20 5.80
N MET A 143 -14.66 -12.06 6.42
CA MET A 143 -13.42 -12.71 6.00
C MET A 143 -13.52 -14.24 6.13
N LEU A 144 -13.99 -14.74 7.28
CA LEU A 144 -13.95 -16.16 7.58
C LEU A 144 -14.87 -16.99 6.65
N PRO A 145 -16.16 -16.64 6.46
CA PRO A 145 -17.02 -17.35 5.51
C PRO A 145 -16.48 -17.31 4.07
N HIS A 146 -15.86 -16.19 3.68
CA HIS A 146 -15.23 -16.05 2.37
C HIS A 146 -14.09 -17.05 2.20
N PHE A 147 -13.15 -17.13 3.14
CA PHE A 147 -12.04 -18.07 3.03
C PHE A 147 -12.46 -19.54 3.18
N ILE A 148 -13.48 -19.86 3.98
CA ILE A 148 -14.05 -21.22 4.06
C ILE A 148 -14.54 -21.67 2.69
N ARG A 149 -15.35 -20.84 2.00
CA ARG A 149 -15.82 -21.12 0.64
C ARG A 149 -14.68 -21.29 -0.38
N HIS A 150 -13.50 -20.76 -0.07
CA HIS A 150 -12.29 -20.89 -0.90
C HIS A 150 -11.29 -21.95 -0.39
N GLY A 151 -11.77 -22.91 0.41
CA GLY A 151 -11.06 -24.13 0.78
C GLY A 151 -10.35 -24.07 2.13
N ALA A 152 -10.47 -23.00 2.90
CA ALA A 152 -9.91 -22.95 4.25
C ALA A 152 -10.73 -23.84 5.21
N SER A 153 -10.18 -25.00 5.59
CA SER A 153 -10.85 -25.96 6.48
C SER A 153 -10.10 -26.28 7.77
N ASP A 154 -8.83 -25.88 7.90
CA ASP A 154 -8.02 -26.16 9.08
C ASP A 154 -8.58 -25.41 10.31
N PRO A 155 -9.03 -26.12 11.37
CA PRO A 155 -9.64 -25.46 12.53
C PRO A 155 -8.71 -24.50 13.28
N THR A 156 -7.41 -24.80 13.31
CA THR A 156 -6.39 -23.93 13.94
C THR A 156 -6.24 -22.64 13.15
N LEU A 157 -6.29 -22.73 11.81
CA LEU A 157 -6.29 -21.57 10.96
C LEU A 157 -7.55 -20.72 11.16
N LEU A 158 -8.74 -21.35 11.10
CA LEU A 158 -10.00 -20.64 11.21
C LEU A 158 -10.10 -19.89 12.55
N ALA A 159 -9.62 -20.48 13.65
CA ALA A 159 -9.53 -19.81 14.95
C ALA A 159 -8.64 -18.56 14.91
N LYS A 160 -7.45 -18.65 14.28
CA LYS A 160 -6.55 -17.49 14.15
C LYS A 160 -7.10 -16.40 13.24
N LEU A 161 -7.88 -16.74 12.21
CA LEU A 161 -8.55 -15.74 11.37
C LEU A 161 -9.67 -15.02 12.15
N GLU A 162 -10.41 -15.75 12.99
CA GLU A 162 -11.46 -15.18 13.85
C GLU A 162 -10.91 -14.16 14.86
N GLU A 163 -9.73 -14.41 15.44
CA GLU A 163 -9.04 -13.46 16.34
C GLU A 163 -8.77 -12.10 15.67
N ARG A 164 -8.75 -12.05 14.33
CA ARG A 164 -8.45 -10.84 13.53
C ARG A 164 -9.70 -10.09 13.09
N ARG A 165 -10.89 -10.48 13.57
CA ARG A 165 -12.16 -9.86 13.20
C ARG A 165 -12.17 -8.32 13.33
N ASN A 166 -11.50 -7.79 14.36
CA ASN A 166 -11.42 -6.35 14.63
C ASN A 166 -10.00 -5.78 14.40
N TYR A 167 -9.22 -6.38 13.50
CA TYR A 167 -7.82 -6.02 13.30
C TYR A 167 -7.62 -4.63 12.66
N TYR A 168 -8.44 -4.26 11.68
CA TYR A 168 -8.28 -2.95 11.02
C TYR A 168 -8.58 -1.76 11.96
N PRO A 169 -9.72 -1.73 12.69
CA PRO A 169 -10.00 -0.63 13.62
C PRO A 169 -8.98 -0.46 14.75
N SER A 170 -8.24 -1.51 15.12
CA SER A 170 -7.19 -1.39 16.14
C SER A 170 -5.94 -0.64 15.63
N LEU A 171 -5.70 -0.66 14.31
CA LEU A 171 -4.60 0.03 13.66
C LEU A 171 -5.01 1.39 13.06
N VAL A 172 -6.31 1.56 12.75
CA VAL A 172 -6.92 2.78 12.23
C VAL A 172 -8.17 3.13 13.08
N PRO A 173 -7.97 3.61 14.32
CA PRO A 173 -9.07 3.83 15.27
C PRO A 173 -9.98 5.00 14.90
N ALA A 174 -9.49 5.92 14.06
CA ALA A 174 -10.24 7.05 13.57
C ALA A 174 -9.74 7.46 12.18
N MET A 175 -10.61 8.14 11.44
CA MET A 175 -10.33 8.75 10.14
C MET A 175 -10.81 10.21 10.18
N PRO A 176 -10.08 11.17 9.57
CA PRO A 176 -10.53 12.55 9.47
C PRO A 176 -11.95 12.67 8.93
N ALA A 177 -12.75 13.58 9.50
CA ALA A 177 -14.18 13.72 9.15
C ALA A 177 -14.42 14.27 7.73
N ALA A 178 -13.42 14.94 7.15
CA ALA A 178 -13.44 15.47 5.79
C ALA A 178 -12.07 15.25 5.11
N TYR A 179 -12.04 15.35 3.80
CA TYR A 179 -10.84 15.19 2.99
C TYR A 179 -10.87 16.13 1.77
N VAL A 180 -9.68 16.47 1.26
CA VAL A 180 -9.47 17.08 -0.05
C VAL A 180 -9.25 15.95 -1.04
N ARG A 181 -10.11 15.86 -2.04
CA ARG A 181 -10.09 14.75 -3.00
C ARG A 181 -8.88 14.85 -3.91
N LEU A 182 -8.16 13.74 -4.01
CA LEU A 182 -7.18 13.49 -5.05
C LEU A 182 -7.80 12.78 -6.27
N ARG A 183 -7.32 13.06 -7.48
CA ARG A 183 -7.81 12.52 -8.77
C ARG A 183 -6.67 12.26 -9.75
N GLU A 184 -6.82 11.23 -10.57
CA GLU A 184 -5.92 10.93 -11.69
C GLU A 184 -5.57 12.17 -12.51
N GLY A 185 -4.28 12.35 -12.77
CA GLY A 185 -3.73 13.36 -13.67
C GLY A 185 -3.70 14.78 -13.12
N GLU A 186 -4.36 15.06 -11.98
CA GLU A 186 -4.30 16.39 -11.40
C GLU A 186 -2.93 16.66 -10.78
N SER A 187 -2.59 17.94 -10.65
CA SER A 187 -1.35 18.39 -10.03
C SER A 187 -1.63 19.08 -8.70
N ILE A 188 -0.95 18.62 -7.65
CA ILE A 188 -0.87 19.32 -6.38
C ILE A 188 0.47 20.03 -6.29
N ARG A 189 0.45 21.32 -5.95
CA ARG A 189 1.66 22.12 -5.80
C ARG A 189 2.21 21.98 -4.40
N ILE A 190 3.43 21.45 -4.24
CA ILE A 190 4.12 21.25 -2.95
C ILE A 190 5.55 21.77 -3.08
N GLY A 191 5.96 22.67 -2.19
CA GLY A 191 7.35 23.17 -2.17
C GLY A 191 7.75 23.90 -3.45
N GLY A 192 6.79 24.57 -4.09
CA GLY A 192 7.02 25.20 -5.38
C GLY A 192 7.27 24.22 -6.53
N ARG A 193 6.78 22.97 -6.44
CA ARG A 193 6.83 21.99 -7.53
C ARG A 193 5.47 21.33 -7.76
N ASP A 194 5.23 20.91 -8.99
CA ASP A 194 3.99 20.23 -9.35
C ASP A 194 4.17 18.73 -9.20
N TRP A 195 3.29 18.13 -8.40
CA TRP A 195 3.22 16.70 -8.17
C TRP A 195 1.96 16.18 -8.84
N ARG A 196 2.13 15.44 -9.93
CA ARG A 196 1.02 14.80 -10.64
C ARG A 196 0.59 13.54 -9.91
N VAL A 197 -0.70 13.42 -9.63
CA VAL A 197 -1.33 12.21 -9.10
C VAL A 197 -1.41 11.17 -10.23
N ILE A 198 -0.88 9.98 -9.98
CA ILE A 198 -1.01 8.80 -10.85
C ILE A 198 -1.77 7.76 -10.04
N THR A 199 -3.01 7.46 -10.44
CA THR A 199 -3.81 6.48 -9.70
C THR A 199 -3.42 5.05 -10.08
N GLY A 200 -3.47 4.13 -9.13
CA GLY A 200 -3.24 2.70 -9.33
C GLY A 200 -4.41 1.87 -8.79
N PHE A 201 -4.65 0.71 -9.40
CA PHE A 201 -5.71 -0.22 -9.03
C PHE A 201 -5.15 -1.63 -8.77
N GLY A 202 -5.99 -2.50 -8.22
CA GLY A 202 -5.66 -3.90 -7.93
C GLY A 202 -5.02 -4.13 -6.56
N HIS A 203 -4.13 -3.24 -6.13
CA HIS A 203 -3.61 -3.27 -4.76
C HIS A 203 -4.61 -2.74 -3.72
N SER A 204 -5.27 -1.62 -4.07
CA SER A 204 -6.24 -0.90 -3.24
C SER A 204 -7.23 -0.15 -4.15
N PRO A 205 -8.36 0.38 -3.62
CA PRO A 205 -9.47 0.92 -4.42
C PRO A 205 -9.13 2.01 -5.46
N GLU A 206 -8.23 2.94 -5.16
CA GLU A 206 -7.83 4.08 -6.00
C GLU A 206 -6.49 4.64 -5.47
N HIS A 207 -5.45 3.80 -5.40
CA HIS A 207 -4.11 4.16 -4.89
C HIS A 207 -3.58 5.44 -5.54
N ALA A 208 -2.95 6.34 -4.79
CA ALA A 208 -2.37 7.58 -5.29
C ALA A 208 -0.84 7.57 -5.21
N ALA A 209 -0.16 7.39 -6.34
CA ALA A 209 1.25 7.71 -6.48
C ALA A 209 1.44 9.18 -6.88
N LEU A 210 2.57 9.78 -6.51
CA LEU A 210 2.86 11.20 -6.79
C LEU A 210 4.16 11.33 -7.58
N HIS A 211 4.08 11.93 -8.77
CA HIS A 211 5.22 12.14 -9.66
C HIS A 211 5.58 13.63 -9.77
N CYS A 212 6.83 13.98 -9.47
CA CYS A 212 7.38 15.31 -9.67
C CYS A 212 8.38 15.30 -10.83
N ALA A 213 8.02 15.90 -11.96
CA ALA A 213 8.88 15.93 -13.14
C ALA A 213 10.17 16.73 -12.92
N ASP A 214 10.07 17.88 -12.23
CA ASP A 214 11.20 18.77 -11.94
C ASP A 214 12.31 18.09 -11.12
N LEU A 215 11.92 17.22 -10.19
CA LEU A 215 12.86 16.44 -9.37
C LEU A 215 13.16 15.05 -9.95
N GLN A 216 12.45 14.65 -11.00
CA GLN A 216 12.42 13.27 -11.52
C GLN A 216 12.18 12.24 -10.40
N LEU A 217 11.17 12.51 -9.56
CA LEU A 217 10.81 11.66 -8.43
C LEU A 217 9.44 11.01 -8.63
N LEU A 218 9.33 9.78 -8.16
CA LEU A 218 8.06 9.08 -8.00
C LEU A 218 7.93 8.59 -6.57
N ILE A 219 6.99 9.12 -5.81
CA ILE A 219 6.50 8.49 -4.58
C ILE A 219 5.49 7.43 -5.02
N SER A 220 5.93 6.17 -5.06
CA SER A 220 5.17 5.08 -5.67
C SER A 220 4.15 4.44 -4.74
N GLY A 221 4.19 4.79 -3.45
CA GLY A 221 3.47 4.06 -2.42
C GLY A 221 3.82 2.57 -2.49
N ASP A 222 2.77 1.74 -2.50
CA ASP A 222 2.86 0.29 -2.60
C ASP A 222 2.72 -0.27 -4.01
N MET A 223 2.51 0.56 -5.03
CA MET A 223 2.37 0.07 -6.41
C MET A 223 3.69 -0.48 -6.96
N ILE A 224 4.83 0.11 -6.56
CA ILE A 224 6.17 -0.32 -6.97
C ILE A 224 7.07 -0.42 -5.74
N LEU A 225 7.41 -1.66 -5.35
CA LEU A 225 8.30 -1.95 -4.21
C LEU A 225 9.53 -2.73 -4.70
N PRO A 226 10.76 -2.37 -4.30
CA PRO A 226 11.98 -2.93 -4.91
C PRO A 226 12.26 -4.40 -4.52
N ARG A 227 11.90 -4.81 -3.29
CA ARG A 227 12.28 -6.12 -2.70
C ARG A 227 11.15 -7.14 -2.66
N ILE A 228 9.90 -6.70 -2.69
CA ILE A 228 8.70 -7.53 -2.56
C ILE A 228 7.72 -7.21 -3.69
N SER A 229 6.83 -8.17 -4.02
CA SER A 229 5.67 -7.90 -4.86
C SER A 229 4.65 -7.08 -4.09
N THR A 230 3.85 -6.32 -4.83
CA THR A 230 2.66 -5.66 -4.30
C THR A 230 1.58 -6.70 -4.06
N ASN A 231 0.96 -6.68 -2.87
CA ASN A 231 -0.15 -7.57 -2.59
C ASN A 231 -1.35 -7.23 -3.49
N VAL A 232 -1.92 -8.24 -4.16
CA VAL A 232 -3.15 -8.14 -4.95
C VAL A 232 -4.09 -9.24 -4.48
N SER A 233 -5.25 -8.89 -3.94
CA SER A 233 -6.11 -9.85 -3.26
C SER A 233 -7.57 -9.68 -3.62
N VAL A 234 -8.28 -10.81 -3.72
CA VAL A 234 -9.73 -10.82 -3.72
C VAL A 234 -10.20 -10.90 -2.27
N PHE A 235 -11.16 -10.04 -1.90
CA PHE A 235 -11.74 -9.98 -0.57
C PHE A 235 -13.26 -10.19 -0.62
N ALA A 236 -13.84 -10.47 0.54
CA ALA A 236 -15.26 -10.76 0.69
C ALA A 236 -16.20 -9.67 0.16
N ILE A 237 -15.78 -8.39 0.20
CA ILE A 237 -16.60 -7.26 -0.23
C ILE A 237 -16.75 -7.17 -1.76
N GLU A 238 -15.77 -7.69 -2.51
CA GLU A 238 -15.78 -7.74 -3.97
C GLU A 238 -15.33 -9.14 -4.42
N PRO A 239 -16.17 -10.18 -4.21
CA PRO A 239 -15.76 -11.57 -4.31
C PRO A 239 -15.58 -12.07 -5.75
N GLU A 240 -15.70 -11.20 -6.74
CA GLU A 240 -15.49 -11.46 -8.17
C GLU A 240 -14.44 -10.53 -8.80
N ALA A 241 -13.72 -9.76 -7.98
CA ALA A 241 -12.69 -8.82 -8.43
C ALA A 241 -11.61 -9.49 -9.29
N ASP A 242 -11.00 -8.72 -10.19
CA ASP A 242 -9.83 -9.12 -10.98
C ASP A 242 -8.62 -8.20 -10.68
N PRO A 243 -8.09 -8.23 -9.43
CA PRO A 243 -7.10 -7.27 -8.99
C PRO A 243 -5.74 -7.48 -9.67
N VAL A 244 -5.42 -8.70 -10.14
CA VAL A 244 -4.18 -8.94 -10.89
C VAL A 244 -4.22 -8.21 -12.23
N ARG A 245 -5.32 -8.30 -12.99
CA ARG A 245 -5.49 -7.52 -14.23
C ARG A 245 -5.35 -6.02 -13.94
N LEU A 246 -6.12 -5.52 -12.97
CA LEU A 246 -6.14 -4.10 -12.62
C LEU A 246 -4.74 -3.59 -12.22
N TYR A 247 -3.98 -4.38 -11.47
CA TYR A 247 -2.61 -4.05 -11.10
C TYR A 247 -1.68 -4.02 -12.31
N LEU A 248 -1.69 -5.07 -13.14
CA LEU A 248 -0.85 -5.16 -14.33
C LEU A 248 -1.13 -4.05 -15.35
N ASP A 249 -2.40 -3.65 -15.51
CA ASP A 249 -2.79 -2.53 -16.36
C ASP A 249 -2.36 -1.19 -15.74
N SER A 250 -2.43 -1.06 -14.41
CA SER A 250 -1.97 0.14 -13.69
C SER A 250 -0.45 0.35 -13.82
N LEU A 251 0.33 -0.72 -13.96
CA LEU A 251 1.78 -0.60 -14.18
C LEU A 251 2.12 0.13 -15.49
N ASP A 252 1.23 0.14 -16.49
CA ASP A 252 1.46 0.86 -17.75
C ASP A 252 1.44 2.37 -17.59
N LYS A 253 0.80 2.89 -16.53
CA LYS A 253 0.75 4.33 -16.25
C LYS A 253 2.12 4.93 -15.89
N TYR A 254 3.10 4.09 -15.58
CA TYR A 254 4.47 4.50 -15.29
C TYR A 254 5.39 4.45 -16.51
N ALA A 255 4.92 3.94 -17.67
CA ALA A 255 5.75 3.67 -18.84
C ALA A 255 6.45 4.92 -19.39
N ASP A 256 5.78 6.08 -19.34
CA ASP A 256 6.31 7.34 -19.87
C ASP A 256 7.22 8.09 -18.88
N LEU A 257 7.43 7.55 -17.68
CA LEU A 257 8.31 8.19 -16.70
C LEU A 257 9.79 8.05 -17.11
N PRO A 258 10.63 9.07 -16.88
CA PRO A 258 12.04 9.02 -17.24
C PRO A 258 12.77 7.78 -16.69
N PRO A 259 13.67 7.12 -17.45
CA PRO A 259 14.42 5.96 -16.97
C PRO A 259 15.24 6.21 -15.70
N HIS A 260 15.63 7.46 -15.47
CA HIS A 260 16.41 7.89 -14.31
C HIS A 260 15.57 8.36 -13.12
N THR A 261 14.23 8.23 -13.20
CA THR A 261 13.32 8.56 -12.10
C THR A 261 13.76 7.84 -10.83
N LEU A 262 13.97 8.63 -9.76
CA LEU A 262 14.23 8.11 -8.42
C LEU A 262 12.88 7.76 -7.78
N VAL A 263 12.69 6.48 -7.53
CA VAL A 263 11.49 5.93 -6.92
C VAL A 263 11.65 5.93 -5.40
N LEU A 264 10.64 6.44 -4.72
CA LEU A 264 10.49 6.57 -3.29
C LEU A 264 9.37 5.62 -2.83
N PRO A 265 9.68 4.34 -2.57
CA PRO A 265 8.69 3.32 -2.24
C PRO A 265 8.34 3.32 -0.75
N SER A 266 7.11 2.94 -0.39
CA SER A 266 6.71 2.84 1.02
C SER A 266 7.40 1.71 1.79
N HIS A 267 7.96 0.71 1.09
CA HIS A 267 8.81 -0.32 1.70
C HIS A 267 10.10 -0.54 0.91
N GLY A 268 11.18 -0.84 1.62
CA GLY A 268 12.52 -0.96 1.04
C GLY A 268 13.29 0.36 1.11
N LYS A 269 14.10 0.63 0.09
CA LYS A 269 14.99 1.81 -0.01
C LYS A 269 14.68 2.59 -1.29
N PRO A 270 14.91 3.92 -1.33
CA PRO A 270 14.86 4.69 -2.57
C PRO A 270 15.76 4.07 -3.65
N PHE A 271 15.27 3.95 -4.88
CA PHE A 271 15.98 3.27 -5.96
C PHE A 271 15.72 3.88 -7.34
N ARG A 272 16.63 3.64 -8.28
CA ARG A 272 16.44 3.86 -9.72
C ARG A 272 16.34 2.52 -10.45
N GLY A 273 15.78 2.56 -11.66
CA GLY A 273 15.43 1.35 -12.41
C GLY A 273 13.94 1.01 -12.31
N LEU A 274 13.07 2.03 -12.39
CA LEU A 274 11.61 1.87 -12.37
C LEU A 274 11.13 0.86 -13.43
N HIS A 275 11.55 1.04 -14.68
CA HIS A 275 11.15 0.18 -15.82
C HIS A 275 11.66 -1.26 -15.67
N GLU A 276 12.87 -1.41 -15.16
CA GLU A 276 13.44 -2.71 -14.81
C GLU A 276 12.57 -3.39 -13.74
N ARG A 277 12.17 -2.66 -12.69
CA ARG A 277 11.33 -3.22 -11.64
C ARG A 277 9.94 -3.61 -12.15
N ILE A 278 9.32 -2.80 -13.02
CA ILE A 278 8.04 -3.13 -13.66
C ILE A 278 8.16 -4.41 -14.49
N ALA A 279 9.22 -4.56 -15.29
CA ALA A 279 9.46 -5.78 -16.05
C ALA A 279 9.58 -7.02 -15.14
N GLN A 280 10.29 -6.89 -14.00
CA GLN A 280 10.39 -7.96 -13.01
C GLN A 280 9.04 -8.34 -12.39
N LEU A 281 8.18 -7.36 -12.09
CA LEU A 281 6.83 -7.58 -11.54
C LEU A 281 5.93 -8.29 -12.56
N ARG A 282 5.96 -7.88 -13.83
CA ARG A 282 5.23 -8.56 -14.91
C ARG A 282 5.67 -10.01 -15.08
N ALA A 283 6.98 -10.25 -15.11
CA ALA A 283 7.54 -11.60 -15.21
C ALA A 283 7.18 -12.46 -13.99
N HIS A 284 7.18 -11.87 -12.79
CA HIS A 284 6.77 -12.56 -11.56
C HIS A 284 5.32 -13.05 -11.64
N HIS A 285 4.37 -12.18 -11.98
CA HIS A 285 2.96 -12.58 -12.09
C HIS A 285 2.74 -13.59 -13.23
N ALA A 286 3.41 -13.44 -14.37
CA ALA A 286 3.34 -14.41 -15.45
C ALA A 286 3.79 -15.82 -14.99
N ALA A 287 4.89 -15.90 -14.23
CA ALA A 287 5.36 -17.17 -13.67
C ALA A 287 4.39 -17.77 -12.65
N ARG A 288 3.80 -16.95 -11.75
CA ARG A 288 2.78 -17.42 -10.80
C ARG A 288 1.53 -17.93 -11.51
N LEU A 289 1.04 -17.22 -12.53
CA LEU A 289 -0.12 -17.64 -13.31
C LEU A 289 0.11 -18.99 -14.00
N GLU A 290 1.30 -19.23 -14.50
CA GLU A 290 1.65 -20.52 -15.10
C GLU A 290 1.66 -21.66 -14.08
N GLU A 291 2.21 -21.45 -12.88
CA GLU A 291 2.17 -22.44 -11.79
C GLU A 291 0.73 -22.76 -11.37
N VAL A 292 -0.13 -21.74 -11.22
CA VAL A 292 -1.55 -21.93 -10.88
C VAL A 292 -2.27 -22.69 -11.98
N LEU A 293 -2.04 -22.36 -13.25
CA LEU A 293 -2.67 -23.06 -14.36
C LEU A 293 -2.29 -24.54 -14.38
N GLN A 294 -1.01 -24.86 -14.18
CA GLN A 294 -0.53 -26.25 -14.14
C GLN A 294 -1.14 -27.03 -12.96
N ALA A 295 -1.25 -26.39 -11.79
CA ALA A 295 -1.86 -26.98 -10.60
C ALA A 295 -3.35 -27.30 -10.78
N CYS A 296 -4.05 -26.51 -11.60
CA CYS A 296 -5.46 -26.65 -11.93
C CYS A 296 -5.77 -27.67 -13.05
N SER A 297 -4.84 -28.60 -13.35
CA SER A 297 -5.13 -29.80 -14.15
C SER A 297 -6.22 -30.70 -13.51
N VAL A 298 -6.42 -30.55 -12.20
CA VAL A 298 -7.59 -31.01 -11.45
C VAL A 298 -8.23 -29.81 -10.73
N PRO A 299 -9.50 -29.89 -10.30
CA PRO A 299 -10.09 -28.80 -9.51
C PRO A 299 -9.27 -28.48 -8.25
N ARG A 300 -9.02 -27.18 -8.03
CA ARG A 300 -8.27 -26.65 -6.87
C ARG A 300 -8.98 -25.43 -6.30
N SER A 301 -9.00 -25.35 -4.97
CA SER A 301 -9.42 -24.17 -4.21
C SER A 301 -8.26 -23.17 -4.05
N ALA A 302 -8.54 -21.97 -3.53
CA ALA A 302 -7.46 -21.03 -3.21
C ALA A 302 -6.52 -21.59 -2.13
N ALA A 303 -7.08 -22.30 -1.14
CA ALA A 303 -6.31 -22.95 -0.09
C ALA A 303 -5.34 -24.02 -0.64
N ASP A 304 -5.70 -24.74 -1.71
CA ASP A 304 -4.79 -25.68 -2.38
C ASP A 304 -3.65 -24.98 -3.13
N ILE A 305 -3.89 -23.76 -3.62
CA ILE A 305 -2.91 -22.98 -4.39
C ILE A 305 -1.90 -22.28 -3.49
N VAL A 306 -2.28 -21.87 -2.28
CA VAL A 306 -1.38 -21.23 -1.31
C VAL A 306 -0.03 -21.94 -1.14
N PRO A 307 0.05 -23.25 -0.84
CA PRO A 307 1.34 -23.93 -0.65
C PRO A 307 2.20 -24.00 -1.92
N ILE A 308 1.60 -23.82 -3.11
CA ILE A 308 2.30 -23.80 -4.39
C ILE A 308 2.92 -22.42 -4.62
N MET A 309 2.13 -21.35 -4.45
CA MET A 309 2.61 -19.98 -4.63
C MET A 309 3.56 -19.52 -3.53
N PHE A 310 3.37 -20.03 -2.31
CA PHE A 310 4.13 -19.67 -1.12
C PHE A 310 4.71 -20.92 -0.44
N PRO A 311 5.82 -21.50 -0.97
CA PRO A 311 6.42 -22.72 -0.44
C PRO A 311 7.23 -22.44 0.84
N ARG A 312 6.57 -21.90 1.87
CA ARG A 312 7.14 -21.57 3.18
C ARG A 312 6.06 -21.59 4.25
N GLN A 313 6.48 -21.66 5.52
CA GLN A 313 5.55 -21.53 6.64
C GLN A 313 5.03 -20.08 6.70
N LEU A 314 3.72 -19.93 6.84
CA LEU A 314 3.03 -18.64 6.94
C LEU A 314 2.40 -18.50 8.32
N ASP A 315 2.56 -17.34 8.94
CA ASP A 315 1.75 -16.99 10.10
C ASP A 315 0.31 -16.65 9.68
N ALA A 316 -0.60 -16.46 10.65
CA ALA A 316 -2.00 -16.16 10.34
C ALA A 316 -2.21 -14.83 9.60
N HIS A 317 -1.35 -13.84 9.83
CA HIS A 317 -1.42 -12.57 9.13
C HIS A 317 -1.05 -12.71 7.66
N GLN A 318 0.01 -13.46 7.39
CA GLN A 318 0.47 -13.76 6.04
C GLN A 318 -0.52 -14.65 5.31
N LEU A 319 -1.21 -15.56 6.01
CA LEU A 319 -2.12 -16.49 5.35
C LEU A 319 -3.39 -15.83 4.81
N SER A 320 -3.95 -14.83 5.50
CA SER A 320 -5.11 -14.09 4.95
C SER A 320 -4.78 -13.41 3.63
N PHE A 321 -3.56 -12.85 3.50
CA PHE A 321 -3.10 -12.27 2.24
C PHE A 321 -2.80 -13.33 1.19
N ALA A 322 -2.13 -14.43 1.58
CA ALA A 322 -1.81 -15.51 0.66
C ALA A 322 -3.07 -16.16 0.05
N LEU A 323 -4.13 -16.36 0.83
CA LEU A 323 -5.42 -16.86 0.35
C LEU A 323 -6.05 -15.89 -0.66
N GLY A 324 -6.09 -14.59 -0.34
CA GLY A 324 -6.60 -13.56 -1.22
C GLY A 324 -5.81 -13.46 -2.53
N GLU A 325 -4.47 -13.56 -2.47
CA GLU A 325 -3.59 -13.52 -3.62
C GLU A 325 -3.67 -14.78 -4.49
N ALA A 326 -3.79 -15.97 -3.89
CA ALA A 326 -4.07 -17.20 -4.61
C ALA A 326 -5.40 -17.11 -5.38
N LEU A 327 -6.44 -16.59 -4.72
CA LEU A 327 -7.75 -16.38 -5.34
C LEU A 327 -7.69 -15.36 -6.47
N ALA A 328 -6.91 -14.30 -6.32
CA ALA A 328 -6.70 -13.28 -7.34
C ALA A 328 -6.09 -13.86 -8.64
N HIS A 329 -5.11 -14.76 -8.52
CA HIS A 329 -4.51 -15.43 -9.68
C HIS A 329 -5.46 -16.44 -10.33
N LEU A 330 -6.25 -17.18 -9.53
CA LEU A 330 -7.32 -18.04 -10.04
C LEU A 330 -8.37 -17.23 -10.82
N HIS A 331 -8.75 -16.06 -10.32
CA HIS A 331 -9.72 -15.18 -10.96
C HIS A 331 -9.25 -14.68 -12.32
N LEU A 332 -8.00 -14.22 -12.43
CA LEU A 332 -7.47 -13.76 -13.71
C LEU A 332 -7.57 -14.88 -14.77
N LEU A 333 -7.10 -16.09 -14.44
CA LEU A 333 -7.17 -17.24 -15.35
C LEU A 333 -8.62 -17.64 -15.68
N TRP A 334 -9.53 -17.55 -14.72
CA TRP A 334 -10.97 -17.79 -14.93
C TRP A 334 -11.58 -16.75 -15.88
N ARG A 335 -11.29 -15.46 -15.68
CA ARG A 335 -11.77 -14.36 -16.53
C ARG A 335 -11.21 -14.43 -17.94
N GLU A 336 -9.99 -14.92 -18.11
CA GLU A 336 -9.38 -15.21 -19.42
C GLU A 336 -9.94 -16.47 -20.08
N GLY A 337 -10.85 -17.21 -19.42
CA GLY A 337 -11.43 -18.45 -19.94
C GLY A 337 -10.46 -19.64 -19.92
N ARG A 338 -9.31 -19.51 -19.26
CA ARG A 338 -8.30 -20.58 -19.11
C ARG A 338 -8.65 -21.55 -17.98
N LEU A 339 -9.45 -21.11 -17.01
CA LEU A 339 -10.02 -21.95 -15.96
C LEU A 339 -11.55 -21.85 -15.96
N ARG A 340 -12.19 -22.90 -15.44
CA ARG A 340 -13.62 -22.92 -15.14
C ARG A 340 -13.82 -22.99 -13.63
N ARG A 341 -14.66 -22.11 -13.08
CA ARG A 341 -15.09 -22.17 -11.67
C ARG A 341 -16.26 -23.13 -11.53
N ILE A 342 -16.19 -24.02 -10.53
CA ILE A 342 -17.24 -24.98 -10.17
C ILE A 342 -17.43 -24.85 -8.66
N GLU A 343 -18.69 -24.79 -8.21
CA GLU A 343 -19.03 -24.86 -6.79
C GLU A 343 -19.21 -26.33 -6.41
N GLY A 344 -18.48 -26.76 -5.38
CA GLY A 344 -18.52 -28.14 -4.88
C GLY A 344 -19.81 -28.42 -4.10
N ALA A 345 -20.08 -29.69 -3.79
CA ALA A 345 -21.25 -30.08 -2.99
C ALA A 345 -21.02 -29.92 -1.47
N ASP A 346 -19.80 -29.56 -1.08
CA ASP A 346 -19.35 -29.32 0.28
C ASP A 346 -19.77 -27.94 0.83
N HIS A 347 -20.27 -27.03 -0.04
CA HIS A 347 -20.75 -25.70 0.34
C HIS A 347 -21.90 -25.18 -0.52
#